data_AF-A0A0G1BB73-F1
#
_entry.id   AF-A0A0G1BB73-F1
#
_cell.length_a   1.000
_cell.length_b   1.000
_cell.length_c   1.000
_cell.angle_alpha   90.00
_cell.angle_beta   90.00
_cell.angle_gamma   90.00
#
_symmetry.space_group_name_H-M   'P 1'
#
loop_
_entity.id
_entity.type
_entity.pdbx_description
1 polymer ?
#
loop_
_entity_poly.entity_id
_entity_poly.type
_entity_poly.pdbx_seq_one_letter_code
_entity_poly.pdbx_strand_id
1 'polypeptide(L)' 'MIKKIIFVLGVILVKKLVEVGSLQFIEQQARDKLSLARPGETIMVIPQSEIDKVLGAQKEVQKIVEPYWQGWLRLFWR' A
#
# COMPACT_ATOMS: atom_id res chain seq x y z
N MET A 1 -28.33 -16.93 19.94
CA MET A 1 -27.25 -16.02 19.46
C MET A 1 -26.04 -16.81 18.91
N ILE A 2 -25.53 -17.81 19.64
CA ILE A 2 -24.33 -18.61 19.29
C ILE A 2 -24.41 -19.33 17.93
N LYS A 3 -25.55 -19.95 17.58
CA LYS A 3 -25.73 -20.63 16.28
C LYS A 3 -25.55 -19.70 15.06
N LYS A 4 -25.91 -18.42 15.21
CA LYS A 4 -25.81 -17.43 14.12
C LYS A 4 -24.35 -17.05 13.85
N ILE A 5 -23.54 -16.97 14.90
CA ILE A 5 -22.10 -16.70 14.82
C ILE A 5 -21.37 -17.87 14.14
N ILE A 6 -21.67 -19.11 14.55
CA ILE A 6 -21.06 -20.31 13.96
C ILE A 6 -21.41 -20.42 12.47
N PHE A 7 -22.66 -20.16 12.10
CA PHE A 7 -23.09 -20.16 10.71
C PHE A 7 -22.36 -19.09 9.88
N VAL A 8 -22.25 -17.87 10.41
CA VAL A 8 -21.52 -16.77 9.74
C VAL A 8 -20.04 -17.12 9.57
N LEU A 9 -19.39 -17.66 10.60
CA LEU A 9 -18.00 -18.14 10.53
C LEU A 9 -17.81 -19.22 9.47
N GLY A 10 -18.72 -20.20 9.39
CA GLY A 10 -18.70 -21.25 8.37
C GLY A 10 -18.76 -20.67 6.95
N VAL A 11 -19.63 -19.70 6.71
CA VAL A 11 -19.75 -19.03 5.40
C VAL A 11 -18.48 -18.24 5.05
N ILE A 12 -17.88 -17.55 6.03
CA ILE A 12 -16.63 -16.81 5.82
C ILE A 12 -15.48 -17.77 5.47
N LEU A 13 -15.38 -18.91 6.17
CA LEU A 13 -14.35 -19.92 5.93
C LEU A 13 -14.46 -20.53 4.52
N VAL A 14 -15.68 -20.84 4.06
CA VAL A 14 -15.90 -21.35 2.70
C VAL A 14 -15.50 -20.31 1.66
N LYS A 15 -15.83 -19.03 1.86
CA LYS A 15 -15.39 -17.96 0.95
C LYS A 15 -13.88 -17.85 0.89
N LYS A 16 -13.21 -17.91 2.04
CA LYS A 16 -11.75 -17.89 2.14
C LYS A 16 -11.11 -19.09 1.43
N LEU A 17 -11.72 -20.27 1.53
CA LEU A 17 -11.22 -21.48 0.89
C LEU A 17 -11.25 -21.36 -0.64
N VAL A 18 -12.33 -20.79 -1.19
CA VAL A 18 -12.44 -20.51 -2.63
C VAL A 18 -11.41 -19.48 -3.08
N GLU A 19 -11.21 -18.42 -2.29
CA GLU A 19 -10.20 -17.39 -2.55
C GLU A 19 -8.78 -17.96 -2.61
N VAL A 20 -8.39 -18.78 -1.62
CA VAL A 20 -7.05 -19.36 -1.53
C VAL A 20 -6.75 -20.35 -2.66
N GLY A 21 -7.76 -21.06 -3.14
CA GLY A 21 -7.62 -21.96 -4.29
C GLY A 21 -7.54 -21.25 -5.64
N SER A 22 -7.78 -19.93 -5.69
CA SER A 22 -7.76 -19.17 -6.94
C SER A 22 -6.33 -18.97 -7.47
N LEU A 23 -6.20 -18.97 -8.80
CA LEU A 23 -4.91 -18.74 -9.46
C LEU A 23 -4.29 -17.39 -9.08
N GLN A 24 -5.11 -16.35 -8.96
CA GLN A 24 -4.67 -15.02 -8.55
C GLN A 24 -4.05 -15.03 -7.15
N PHE A 25 -4.69 -15.72 -6.19
CA PHE A 25 -4.15 -15.81 -4.85
C PHE A 25 -2.81 -16.56 -4.83
N ILE A 26 -2.72 -17.67 -5.56
CA ILE A 26 -1.48 -18.46 -5.65
C ILE A 26 -0.35 -17.63 -6.27
N GLU A 27 -0.63 -16.93 -7.38
CA GLU A 27 0.36 -16.06 -8.04
C GLU A 27 0.79 -14.92 -7.11
N GLN A 28 -0.15 -14.29 -6.40
CA GLN A 28 0.17 -13.25 -5.43
C GLN A 28 1.07 -13.79 -4.31
N GLN A 29 0.74 -14.95 -3.73
CA GLN A 29 1.60 -15.55 -2.70
C GLN A 29 2.99 -15.91 -3.24
N ALA A 30 3.09 -16.39 -4.48
CA ALA A 30 4.36 -16.72 -5.13
C ALA A 30 5.22 -15.47 -5.38
N ARG A 31 4.61 -14.37 -5.84
CA ARG A 31 5.31 -13.09 -6.06
C ARG A 31 5.74 -12.46 -4.74
N ASP A 32 4.82 -12.35 -3.78
CA ASP A 32 5.06 -11.61 -2.54
C ASP A 32 6.03 -12.32 -1.59
N LYS A 33 5.92 -13.66 -1.46
CA LYS A 33 6.71 -14.42 -0.47
C LYS A 33 7.96 -15.07 -1.03
N LEU A 34 7.89 -15.51 -2.29
CA LEU A 34 8.97 -16.29 -2.91
C LEU A 34 9.72 -15.48 -3.95
N SER A 35 9.31 -14.23 -4.22
CA SER A 35 9.87 -13.39 -5.29
C SER A 35 9.93 -14.13 -6.63
N LEU A 36 8.94 -15.00 -6.91
CA LEU A 36 8.87 -15.73 -8.16
C LEU A 36 8.34 -14.81 -9.27
N ALA A 37 8.92 -14.94 -10.45
CA ALA A 37 8.49 -14.23 -11.65
C ALA A 37 8.30 -15.23 -12.80
N ARG A 38 7.54 -14.83 -13.81
CA ARG A 38 7.30 -15.67 -14.99
C ARG A 38 8.55 -15.71 -15.88
N PRO A 39 8.70 -16.74 -16.74
CA PRO A 39 9.79 -16.77 -17.71
C PRO A 39 9.79 -15.50 -18.59
N GLY A 40 10.94 -14.82 -18.67
CA GLY A 40 11.10 -13.56 -19.40
C GLY A 40 10.85 -12.29 -18.58
N GLU A 41 10.39 -12.40 -17.33
CA GLU A 41 10.33 -11.28 -16.40
C GLU A 41 11.68 -11.10 -15.67
N THR A 42 12.07 -9.87 -15.36
CA THR A 42 13.26 -9.56 -14.55
C THR A 42 12.84 -9.02 -13.19
N ILE A 43 13.35 -9.60 -12.12
CA ILE A 43 13.08 -9.17 -10.74
C ILE A 43 14.12 -8.12 -10.34
N MET A 44 13.67 -6.92 -9.99
CA MET A 44 14.51 -5.83 -9.47
C MET A 44 14.16 -5.57 -8.01
N VAL A 45 15.11 -5.83 -7.11
CA VAL A 45 14.98 -5.53 -5.68
C VAL A 45 15.58 -4.15 -5.43
N ILE A 46 14.74 -3.19 -5.07
CA ILE A 46 15.18 -1.81 -4.78
C ILE A 46 15.19 -1.63 -3.26
N PRO A 47 16.34 -1.28 -2.66
CA PRO A 47 16.38 -0.95 -1.24
C PRO A 47 15.57 0.32 -0.97
N GLN A 48 14.86 0.35 0.16
CA GLN A 48 14.03 1.49 0.54
C GLN A 48 14.80 2.81 0.55
N SER A 49 16.08 2.79 0.93
CA SER A 49 16.95 3.98 0.91
C SER A 49 17.14 4.58 -0.48
N GLU A 50 17.14 3.76 -1.54
CA GLU A 50 17.22 4.25 -2.92
C GLU A 50 15.87 4.80 -3.38
N ILE A 51 14.76 4.21 -2.93
CA ILE A 51 13.41 4.74 -3.15
C ILE A 51 13.29 6.13 -2.49
N ASP A 52 13.74 6.26 -1.26
CA ASP A 52 13.66 7.50 -0.48
C ASP A 52 14.60 8.58 -1.04
N LYS A 53 15.75 8.22 -1.62
CA LYS A 53 16.60 9.19 -2.34
C LYS A 53 15.92 9.76 -3.58
N VAL A 54 15.22 8.91 -4.33
CA VAL A 54 14.54 9.31 -5.58
C VAL A 54 13.23 10.05 -5.27
N LEU A 55 12.44 9.57 -4.32
CA LEU A 55 11.13 10.12 -3.96
C LEU A 55 11.19 11.21 -2.89
N GLY A 56 12.13 11.15 -1.95
CA GLY A 56 12.34 12.16 -0.89
C GLY A 56 12.90 13.49 -1.40
N ALA A 57 13.21 13.58 -2.70
CA ALA A 57 13.38 14.86 -3.40
C ALA A 57 12.06 15.66 -3.47
N GLN A 58 10.91 15.01 -3.26
CA GLN A 58 9.68 15.70 -2.89
C GLN A 58 9.85 16.18 -1.45
N LYS A 59 10.51 17.34 -1.31
CA LYS A 59 10.58 18.09 -0.05
C LYS A 59 9.22 17.97 0.62
N GLU A 60 9.19 17.44 1.84
CA GLU A 60 8.08 17.72 2.74
C GLU A 60 7.92 19.23 2.68
N VAL A 61 6.83 19.69 2.05
CA VAL A 61 6.45 21.09 2.11
C VAL A 61 6.26 21.30 3.59
N GLN A 62 7.28 21.89 4.24
CA GLN A 62 7.20 22.29 5.63
C GLN A 62 5.88 23.03 5.71
N LYS A 63 4.93 22.43 6.42
CA LYS A 63 3.59 22.97 6.52
C LYS A 63 3.77 24.17 7.40
N ILE A 64 4.08 25.31 6.79
CA ILE A 64 4.25 26.57 7.48
C ILE A 64 2.89 26.78 8.16
N VAL A 65 2.84 26.61 9.48
CA VAL A 65 1.65 26.88 10.28
C VAL A 65 1.59 28.40 10.47
N GLU A 66 1.51 29.12 9.36
CA GLU A 66 1.21 30.55 9.36
C GLU A 66 -0.32 30.68 9.40
N PRO A 67 -0.90 31.45 10.33
CA PRO A 67 -2.30 31.83 10.23
C PRO A 67 -2.58 32.51 8.88
N TYR A 68 -3.74 32.19 8.29
CA TYR A 68 -4.09 32.53 6.90
C TYR A 68 -3.85 34.00 6.50
N TRP A 69 -3.92 34.94 7.43
CA TRP A 69 -3.69 36.37 7.18
C TRP A 69 -2.23 36.72 6.86
N GLN A 70 -1.24 35.96 7.36
CA GLN A 70 0.18 36.23 7.11
C GLN A 70 0.57 36.00 5.65
N GLY A 71 -0.07 35.03 4.98
CA GLY A 71 0.14 34.77 3.56
C GLY A 71 -0.24 35.97 2.66
N TRP A 72 -1.29 36.71 3.01
CA TRP A 72 -1.74 37.87 2.24
C TRP A 72 -0.78 39.06 2.31
N LEU A 73 -0.05 39.24 3.42
CA LEU A 73 0.91 40.34 3.59
C LEU A 73 2.09 40.23 2.62
N ARG A 74 2.49 39.01 2.21
CA ARG A 74 3.56 38.78 1.22
C ARG A 74 3.22 39.30 -0.18
N LEU A 75 1.94 39.55 -0.48
CA LEU A 75 1.53 40.17 -1.75
C LEU A 75 1.88 41.66 -1.82
N PHE A 76 2.05 42.31 -0.65
CA PHE A 76 2.21 43.76 -0.55
C PHE A 76 3.65 44.19 -0.22
N TRP A 77 4.49 43.28 0.27
CA TRP A 77 5.90 43.54 0.55
C TRP A 77 6.77 42.36 0.08
N ARG A 78 7.58 42.61 -0.96
CA ARG A 78 8.64 41.74 -1.46
C ARG A 78 10.00 42.33 -1.15
#